data_AF-A0A1I0ZDN8-F1
#
_entry.id   AF-A0A1I0ZDN8-F1
#
_cell.length_a   1.000
_cell.length_b   1.000
_cell.length_c   1.000
_cell.angle_alpha   90.00
_cell.angle_beta   90.00
_cell.angle_gamma   90.00
#
_symmetry.space_group_name_H-M   'P 1'
#
loop_
_entity.id
_entity.type
_entity.pdbx_description
1 polymer ?
#
loop_
_entity_poly.entity_id
_entity_poly.type
_entity_poly.pdbx_seq_one_letter_code
_entity_poly.pdbx_strand_id
1 'polypeptide(L)'
;MPDDPEGPRSDAPAPGPGHFAPVRYPAPDWTGRGTVTRVLPSATGSREPVGWLVRQGDALAWLPLVRPEQEGYPVKRFIDDMLRSGARQSRPARAEWDHVLTFVLHDAPRERELSEVLDEVRAARAAAAPPPITSLPWSTRGHLAPPSPRPSPTDDPPPTA
;
A
#
# COMPACT_ATOMS: atom_id res chain seq x y z
N MET A 1 71.88 -10.94 -17.79
CA MET A 1 70.69 -11.43 -18.52
C MET A 1 70.35 -12.81 -18.00
N PRO A 2 69.13 -13.09 -17.49
CA PRO A 2 67.89 -12.35 -17.71
C PRO A 2 67.28 -11.70 -16.45
N ASP A 3 66.53 -10.63 -16.71
CA ASP A 3 65.42 -10.08 -15.93
C ASP A 3 64.26 -11.08 -15.92
N ASP A 4 63.69 -11.35 -14.73
CA ASP A 4 62.33 -11.85 -14.58
C ASP A 4 61.56 -10.85 -13.70
N PRO A 5 60.64 -10.04 -14.26
CA PRO A 5 59.78 -9.18 -13.46
C PRO A 5 58.59 -9.99 -12.93
N GLU A 6 58.66 -10.42 -11.67
CA GLU A 6 57.46 -10.80 -10.91
C GLU A 6 56.57 -9.56 -10.73
N GLY A 7 55.64 -9.38 -11.66
CA GLY A 7 54.58 -8.39 -11.53
C GLY A 7 53.69 -8.72 -10.32
N PRO A 8 53.25 -7.72 -9.53
CA PRO A 8 52.31 -7.96 -8.45
C PRO A 8 50.95 -8.36 -9.04
N ARG A 9 50.61 -9.64 -8.93
CA ARG A 9 49.24 -10.11 -9.20
C ARG A 9 48.33 -9.51 -8.14
N SER A 10 47.39 -8.69 -8.61
CA SER A 10 46.36 -8.01 -7.84
C SER A 10 45.68 -8.92 -6.82
N ASP A 11 45.91 -8.66 -5.54
CA ASP A 11 44.94 -8.95 -4.49
C ASP A 11 43.80 -7.93 -4.63
N ALA A 12 42.82 -8.24 -5.47
CA ALA A 12 41.55 -7.53 -5.46
C ALA A 12 40.78 -7.97 -4.20
N PRO A 13 40.33 -7.05 -3.33
CA PRO A 13 39.52 -7.43 -2.18
C PRO A 13 38.22 -8.08 -2.66
N ALA A 14 37.92 -9.27 -2.13
CA ALA A 14 36.67 -9.96 -2.43
C ALA A 14 35.47 -9.08 -2.01
N PRO A 15 34.43 -8.94 -2.86
CA PRO A 15 33.22 -8.25 -2.45
C PRO A 15 32.58 -9.03 -1.29
N GLY A 16 32.51 -8.38 -0.12
CA GLY A 16 31.79 -8.92 1.04
C GLY A 16 30.32 -9.17 0.73
N PRO A 17 29.61 -9.94 1.57
CA PRO A 17 28.23 -10.35 1.32
C PRO A 17 27.32 -9.11 1.26
N GLY A 18 27.03 -8.70 0.03
CA GLY A 18 26.12 -7.60 -0.29
C GLY A 18 24.70 -8.00 0.06
N HIS A 19 24.29 -7.75 1.30
CA HIS A 19 22.88 -7.52 1.57
C HIS A 19 22.49 -6.25 0.82
N PHE A 20 22.00 -6.41 -0.41
CA PHE A 20 21.39 -5.31 -1.16
C PHE A 20 20.05 -4.97 -0.51
N ALA A 21 20.10 -4.30 0.64
CA ALA A 21 18.94 -3.60 1.15
C ALA A 21 18.64 -2.48 0.14
N PRO A 22 17.40 -2.38 -0.39
CA PRO A 22 17.07 -1.31 -1.30
C PRO A 22 17.34 0.03 -0.61
N VAL A 23 18.06 0.92 -1.30
CA VAL A 23 18.37 2.26 -0.80
C VAL A 23 17.04 2.96 -0.48
N ARG A 24 16.89 3.38 0.77
CA ARG A 24 15.72 4.08 1.31
C ARG A 24 16.21 5.22 2.17
N TYR A 25 15.36 6.24 2.30
CA TYR A 25 15.57 7.28 3.30
C TYR A 25 15.53 6.68 4.72
N PRO A 26 16.24 7.28 5.69
CA PRO A 26 16.08 6.97 7.10
C PRO A 26 14.61 7.03 7.52
N ALA A 27 14.22 6.14 8.44
CA ALA A 27 12.88 6.18 9.01
C ALA A 27 12.77 7.37 9.98
N PRO A 28 11.64 8.10 9.99
CA PRO A 28 11.38 9.11 11.01
C PRO A 28 11.35 8.52 12.42
N ASP A 29 11.73 9.32 13.41
CA ASP A 29 11.40 9.08 14.80
C ASP A 29 9.91 9.38 15.01
N TRP A 30 9.13 8.30 15.04
CA TRP A 30 7.67 8.32 15.18
C TRP A 30 7.17 8.85 16.52
N THR A 31 8.04 9.08 17.50
CA THR A 31 7.67 9.68 18.80
C THR A 31 7.82 11.20 18.81
N GLY A 32 8.48 11.77 17.80
CA GLY A 32 8.71 13.22 17.70
C GLY A 32 7.78 13.93 16.72
N ARG A 33 8.14 15.18 16.44
CA ARG A 33 7.48 16.05 15.46
C ARG A 33 8.14 15.96 14.09
N GLY A 34 7.33 16.08 13.04
CA GLY A 34 7.82 16.22 11.68
C GLY A 34 6.87 17.03 10.79
N THR A 35 7.36 17.39 9.62
CA THR A 35 6.57 18.02 8.57
C THR A 35 5.76 16.95 7.85
N VAL A 36 4.44 17.12 7.83
CA VAL A 36 3.51 16.13 7.27
C VAL A 36 2.58 16.80 6.26
N THR A 37 2.28 16.10 5.17
CA THR A 37 1.20 16.47 4.26
C THR A 37 0.39 15.25 3.83
N ARG A 38 -0.91 15.48 3.61
CA ARG A 38 -1.82 14.51 2.99
C ARG A 38 -1.73 14.64 1.48
N VAL A 39 -1.53 13.51 0.81
CA VAL A 39 -1.58 13.43 -0.64
C VAL A 39 -2.99 13.06 -1.06
N LEU A 40 -3.54 13.79 -2.02
CA LEU A 40 -4.90 13.65 -2.51
C LEU A 40 -4.93 13.01 -3.91
N PRO A 41 -6.05 12.37 -4.29
CA PRO A 41 -6.24 11.84 -5.64
C PRO A 41 -6.30 13.01 -6.62
N SER A 42 -5.60 12.87 -7.74
CA SER A 42 -5.41 13.98 -8.67
C SER A 42 -6.64 14.28 -9.55
N ALA A 43 -7.60 13.36 -9.67
CA ALA A 43 -8.57 13.36 -10.78
C ALA A 43 -10.05 13.61 -10.41
N THR A 44 -10.48 13.47 -9.15
CA THR A 44 -11.91 13.17 -8.90
C THR A 44 -12.67 14.09 -7.95
N GLY A 45 -12.08 15.18 -7.44
CA GLY A 45 -12.75 16.03 -6.45
C GLY A 45 -13.06 15.33 -5.11
N SER A 46 -12.71 14.05 -4.99
CA SER A 46 -12.67 13.31 -3.73
C SER A 46 -11.60 13.93 -2.84
N ARG A 47 -11.94 14.11 -1.57
CA ARG A 47 -11.02 14.58 -0.53
C ARG A 47 -10.42 13.44 0.30
N GLU A 48 -10.65 12.19 -0.10
CA GLU A 48 -10.05 11.04 0.58
C GLU A 48 -8.57 10.95 0.26
N PRO A 49 -7.67 10.90 1.26
CA PRO A 49 -6.24 10.89 1.02
C PRO A 49 -5.77 9.56 0.41
N VAL A 50 -4.82 9.64 -0.52
CA VAL A 50 -4.06 8.50 -1.05
C VAL A 50 -3.06 7.98 0.00
N GLY A 51 -2.57 8.88 0.86
CA GLY A 51 -1.65 8.59 1.94
C GLY A 51 -1.03 9.85 2.54
N TRP A 52 -0.03 9.67 3.39
CA TRP A 52 0.71 10.76 4.03
C TRP A 52 2.19 10.70 3.67
N LEU A 53 2.75 11.84 3.30
CA LEU A 53 4.18 12.04 3.19
C LEU A 53 4.67 12.68 4.49
N VAL A 54 5.75 12.13 5.06
CA VAL A 54 6.32 12.58 6.34
C VAL A 54 7.81 12.86 6.17
N ARG A 55 8.28 14.03 6.60
CA ARG A 55 9.70 14.39 6.64
C ARG A 55 10.11 14.86 8.04
N GLN A 56 11.27 14.41 8.50
CA GLN A 56 11.84 14.83 9.78
C GLN A 56 13.36 14.86 9.66
N GLY A 57 13.97 16.04 9.63
CA GLY A 57 15.40 16.18 9.31
C GLY A 57 15.72 15.53 7.94
N ASP A 58 16.60 14.53 7.96
CA ASP A 58 17.00 13.71 6.81
C ASP A 58 16.14 12.45 6.62
N ALA A 59 15.18 12.19 7.50
CA ALA A 59 14.22 11.10 7.34
C ALA A 59 13.07 11.51 6.43
N LEU A 60 12.61 10.55 5.62
CA LEU A 60 11.49 10.72 4.70
C LEU A 60 10.72 9.40 4.59
N ALA A 61 9.42 9.44 4.83
CA ALA A 61 8.55 8.27 4.78
C ALA A 61 7.25 8.55 4.02
N TRP A 62 6.74 7.49 3.40
CA TRP A 62 5.47 7.47 2.71
C TRP A 62 4.57 6.41 3.33
N LEU A 63 3.36 6.84 3.73
CA LEU A 63 2.35 6.01 4.39
C LEU A 63 1.14 5.88 3.46
N PRO A 64 1.17 4.94 2.50
CA PRO A 64 0.06 4.76 1.56
C PRO A 64 -1.16 4.14 2.24
N LEU A 65 -2.35 4.56 1.80
CA LEU A 65 -3.62 3.95 2.16
C LEU A 65 -4.18 3.05 1.06
N VAL A 66 -3.89 3.39 -0.18
CA VAL A 66 -4.62 2.84 -1.32
C VAL A 66 -4.16 1.44 -1.74
N ARG A 67 -5.12 0.64 -2.19
CA ARG A 67 -4.94 -0.71 -2.74
C ARG A 67 -4.90 -0.69 -4.28
N PRO A 68 -4.39 -1.75 -4.94
CA PRO A 68 -4.27 -1.82 -6.40
C PRO A 68 -5.55 -1.50 -7.19
N GLU A 69 -6.71 -1.80 -6.60
CA GLU A 69 -8.01 -1.65 -7.23
C GLU A 69 -8.59 -0.23 -7.08
N GLN A 70 -7.96 0.63 -6.28
CA GLN A 70 -8.45 1.97 -5.97
C GLN A 70 -7.83 3.02 -6.90
N GLU A 71 -8.61 4.05 -7.23
CA GLU A 71 -8.22 5.11 -8.18
C GLU A 71 -6.91 5.82 -7.80
N GLY A 72 -6.62 5.99 -6.51
CA GLY A 72 -5.38 6.62 -6.05
C GLY A 72 -4.11 5.77 -6.23
N TYR A 73 -4.23 4.52 -6.66
CA TYR A 73 -3.09 3.59 -6.75
C TYR A 73 -1.96 4.03 -7.70
N PRO A 74 -2.22 4.62 -8.87
CA PRO A 74 -1.16 5.17 -9.72
C PRO A 74 -0.34 6.25 -9.01
N VAL A 75 -0.98 7.12 -8.21
CA VAL A 75 -0.30 8.16 -7.41
C VAL A 75 0.59 7.51 -6.35
N LYS A 76 0.10 6.49 -5.65
CA LYS A 76 0.93 5.70 -4.72
C LYS A 76 2.18 5.15 -5.41
N ARG A 77 2.01 4.48 -6.55
CA ARG A 77 3.14 3.87 -7.29
C ARG A 77 4.15 4.92 -7.73
N PHE A 78 3.65 6.04 -8.25
CA PHE A 78 4.49 7.15 -8.65
C PHE A 78 5.35 7.66 -7.48
N ILE A 79 4.77 7.88 -6.30
CA ILE A 79 5.52 8.29 -5.10
C ILE A 79 6.52 7.21 -4.67
N ASP A 80 6.14 5.93 -4.65
CA ASP A 80 7.04 4.83 -4.32
C ASP A 80 8.29 4.80 -5.24
N ASP A 81 8.08 5.03 -6.53
CA ASP A 81 9.14 5.03 -7.54
C ASP A 81 10.02 6.29 -7.43
N MET A 82 9.43 7.46 -7.17
CA MET A 82 10.15 8.70 -6.90
C MET A 82 11.08 8.55 -5.69
N LEU A 83 10.55 8.16 -4.53
CA LEU A 83 11.33 8.02 -3.31
C LEU A 83 12.47 7.01 -3.46
N ARG A 84 12.22 5.91 -4.17
CA ARG A 84 13.26 4.91 -4.48
C ARG A 84 14.33 5.48 -5.40
N SER A 85 13.94 6.26 -6.40
CA SER A 85 14.86 6.91 -7.34
C SER A 85 15.70 7.98 -6.64
N GLY A 86 15.07 8.85 -5.84
CA GLY A 86 15.75 9.88 -5.04
C GLY A 86 16.75 9.28 -4.07
N ALA A 87 16.37 8.21 -3.35
CA ALA A 87 17.27 7.51 -2.43
C ALA A 87 18.48 6.89 -3.17
N ARG A 88 18.27 6.25 -4.33
CA ARG A 88 19.37 5.71 -5.17
C ARG A 88 20.33 6.77 -5.69
N GLN A 89 19.84 7.99 -5.92
CA GLN A 89 20.64 9.13 -6.35
C GLN A 89 21.27 9.88 -5.18
N SER A 90 21.13 9.39 -3.94
CA SER A 90 21.57 10.07 -2.71
C SER A 90 21.02 11.49 -2.59
N ARG A 91 19.82 11.75 -3.13
CA ARG A 91 19.20 13.06 -3.07
C ARG A 91 18.80 13.36 -1.62
N PRO A 92 19.12 14.55 -1.07
CA PRO A 92 18.71 14.93 0.28
C PRO A 92 17.19 14.82 0.47
N ALA A 93 16.75 14.39 1.66
CA ALA A 93 15.34 14.17 1.97
C ALA A 93 14.48 15.42 1.73
N ARG A 94 15.00 16.61 2.05
CA ARG A 94 14.31 17.88 1.75
C ARG A 94 14.11 18.11 0.25
N ALA A 95 15.15 17.87 -0.55
CA ALA A 95 15.06 18.06 -1.99
C ALA A 95 14.12 17.04 -2.64
N GLU A 96 14.12 15.79 -2.18
CA GLU A 96 13.17 14.78 -2.68
C GLU A 96 11.74 15.05 -2.21
N TRP A 97 11.54 15.52 -0.97
CA TRP A 97 10.25 16.00 -0.49
C TRP A 97 9.68 17.08 -1.41
N ASP A 98 10.42 18.16 -1.65
CA ASP A 98 9.98 19.27 -2.51
C ASP A 98 9.71 18.80 -3.95
N HIS A 99 10.51 17.84 -4.43
CA HIS A 99 10.33 17.24 -5.74
C HIS A 99 9.02 16.45 -5.84
N VAL A 100 8.71 15.59 -4.86
CA VAL A 100 7.43 14.84 -4.81
C VAL A 100 6.26 15.81 -4.79
N LEU A 101 6.31 16.85 -3.94
CA LEU A 101 5.23 17.84 -3.81
C LEU A 101 4.95 18.62 -5.10
N THR A 102 5.95 18.74 -6.00
CA THR A 102 5.77 19.40 -7.30
C THR A 102 4.81 18.63 -8.23
N PHE A 103 4.67 17.32 -8.06
CA PHE A 103 3.93 16.45 -8.99
C PHE A 103 2.63 15.88 -8.42
N VAL A 104 2.36 16.04 -7.13
CA VAL A 104 1.21 15.44 -6.48
C VAL A 104 0.29 16.51 -5.93
N LEU A 105 -1.03 16.27 -5.99
CA LEU A 105 -1.97 17.11 -5.26
C LEU A 105 -1.84 16.81 -3.76
N HIS A 106 -1.67 17.83 -2.94
CA HIS A 106 -1.48 17.67 -1.51
C HIS A 106 -2.05 18.84 -0.72
N ASP A 107 -2.30 18.61 0.57
CA ASP A 107 -2.61 19.69 1.50
C ASP A 107 -1.38 20.56 1.80
N ALA A 108 -1.59 21.76 2.34
CA ALA A 108 -0.49 22.56 2.86
C ALA A 108 0.30 21.75 3.93
N PRO A 109 1.64 21.60 3.79
CA PRO A 109 2.47 20.92 4.78
C PRO A 109 2.37 21.57 6.17
N ARG A 110 2.32 20.75 7.23
CA ARG A 110 2.22 21.21 8.62
C ARG A 110 3.09 20.38 9.55
N GLU A 111 3.62 21.03 10.57
CA GLU A 111 4.30 20.35 11.67
C GLU A 111 3.29 19.63 12.56
N ARG A 112 3.48 18.32 12.78
CA ARG A 112 2.60 17.47 13.59
C ARG A 112 3.40 16.48 14.42
N GLU A 113 2.80 16.01 15.52
CA GLU A 113 3.29 14.82 16.23
C GLU A 113 3.08 13.59 15.34
N LEU A 114 4.15 12.82 15.12
CA LEU A 114 4.09 11.70 14.18
C LEU A 114 3.30 10.51 14.72
N SER A 115 3.18 10.39 16.05
CA SER A 115 2.32 9.40 16.71
C SER A 115 0.83 9.59 16.34
N GLU A 116 0.34 10.83 16.35
CA GLU A 116 -1.03 11.17 15.93
C GLU A 116 -1.28 10.83 14.46
N VAL A 117 -0.27 11.03 13.61
CA VAL A 117 -0.36 10.70 12.19
C VAL A 117 -0.45 9.19 11.98
N LEU A 118 0.28 8.40 12.76
CA LEU A 118 0.16 6.94 12.74
C LEU A 118 -1.23 6.47 13.21
N ASP A 119 -1.82 7.13 14.20
CA ASP A 119 -3.20 6.86 14.64
C ASP A 119 -4.21 7.17 13.53
N GLU A 120 -4.07 8.32 12.87
CA GLU A 120 -4.91 8.72 11.75
C GLU A 120 -4.79 7.74 10.57
N VAL A 121 -3.57 7.32 10.21
CA VAL A 121 -3.33 6.33 9.17
C VAL A 121 -3.98 4.98 9.52
N ARG A 122 -3.85 4.54 10.77
CA ARG A 122 -4.48 3.28 11.23
C ARG A 122 -6.00 3.35 11.16
N ALA A 123 -6.59 4.45 11.64
CA ALA A 123 -8.03 4.67 11.56
C ALA A 123 -8.52 4.70 10.11
N ALA A 124 -7.82 5.40 9.22
CA ALA A 124 -8.16 5.46 7.81
C ALA A 124 -8.04 4.10 7.11
N ARG A 125 -7.01 3.30 7.44
CA ARG A 125 -6.89 1.92 6.93
C ARG A 125 -8.01 1.01 7.42
N ALA A 126 -8.43 1.15 8.67
CA ALA A 126 -9.53 0.39 9.23
C ALA A 126 -10.86 0.75 8.55
N ALA A 127 -11.10 2.04 8.28
CA ALA A 127 -12.28 2.50 7.54
C ALA A 127 -12.29 2.03 6.07
N ALA A 128 -11.11 1.93 5.44
CA ALA A 128 -10.97 1.45 4.06
C ALA A 128 -10.95 -0.09 3.94
N ALA A 129 -10.91 -0.83 5.05
CA ALA A 129 -11.00 -2.28 5.01
C ALA A 129 -12.44 -2.71 4.71
N PRO A 130 -12.67 -3.72 3.85
CA PRO A 130 -13.99 -4.34 3.79
C PRO A 130 -14.35 -4.84 5.19
N PRO A 131 -15.62 -4.72 5.63
CA PRO A 131 -16.02 -5.24 6.92
C PRO A 131 -15.59 -6.71 7.01
N PRO A 132 -15.21 -7.22 8.20
CA PRO A 132 -15.06 -8.65 8.35
C PRO A 132 -16.33 -9.29 7.78
N ILE A 133 -16.16 -10.29 6.91
CA ILE A 133 -17.25 -11.19 6.59
C ILE A 133 -17.59 -11.83 7.93
N THR A 134 -18.51 -11.23 8.67
CA THR A 134 -19.12 -11.86 9.82
C THR A 134 -19.66 -13.15 9.23
N SER A 135 -19.01 -14.27 9.53
CA SER A 135 -19.45 -15.59 9.12
C SER A 135 -20.95 -15.59 9.33
N LEU A 136 -21.72 -15.60 8.24
CA LEU A 136 -23.14 -15.89 8.32
C LEU A 136 -23.20 -17.17 9.17
N PRO A 137 -23.96 -17.19 10.27
CA PRO A 137 -24.12 -18.43 11.00
C PRO A 137 -24.53 -19.48 9.95
N TRP A 138 -23.75 -20.54 9.88
CA TRP A 138 -23.90 -21.71 9.02
C TRP A 138 -25.27 -22.41 9.17
N SER A 139 -26.14 -21.89 10.04
CA SER A 139 -27.58 -22.10 10.13
C SER A 139 -28.28 -21.24 9.06
N THR A 140 -28.38 -21.63 7.80
CA THR A 140 -29.45 -22.54 7.37
C THR A 140 -29.05 -23.15 6.03
N ARG A 141 -28.17 -24.15 6.08
CA ARG A 141 -28.12 -25.19 5.06
C ARG A 141 -29.54 -25.76 4.95
N GLY A 142 -30.10 -25.74 3.74
CA GLY A 142 -31.54 -25.91 3.51
C GLY A 142 -32.14 -27.14 4.17
N HIS A 143 -33.25 -26.94 4.87
CA HIS A 143 -34.33 -27.92 4.85
C HIS A 143 -34.99 -27.84 3.47
N LEU A 144 -34.41 -28.55 2.50
CA LEU A 144 -35.20 -29.08 1.40
C LEU A 144 -36.22 -30.02 2.05
N ALA A 145 -37.43 -29.52 2.27
CA ALA A 145 -38.57 -30.41 2.46
C ALA A 145 -38.63 -31.32 1.23
N PRO A 146 -38.80 -32.65 1.38
CA PRO A 146 -39.04 -33.52 0.24
C PRO A 146 -40.28 -33.00 -0.51
N PRO A 147 -40.30 -33.04 -1.85
CA PRO A 147 -41.49 -32.66 -2.60
C PRO A 147 -42.64 -33.59 -2.19
N SER A 148 -43.76 -33.01 -1.77
CA SER A 148 -45.00 -33.74 -1.50
C SER A 148 -45.36 -34.62 -2.71
N PRO A 149 -45.79 -35.87 -2.50
CA PRO A 149 -46.27 -36.70 -3.60
C PRO A 149 -47.47 -36.01 -4.26
N ARG A 150 -47.43 -35.90 -5.60
CA ARG A 150 -48.56 -35.41 -6.40
C ARG A 150 -49.77 -36.30 -6.16
N PRO A 151 -50.99 -35.75 -6.02
CA PRO A 151 -52.19 -36.56 -6.07
C PRO A 151 -52.32 -37.20 -7.46
N SER A 152 -52.55 -38.52 -7.48
CA SER A 152 -52.88 -39.27 -8.69
C SER A 152 -54.15 -38.70 -9.34
N PRO A 153 -54.24 -38.66 -10.69
CA PRO A 153 -55.50 -38.38 -11.35
C PRO A 153 -56.49 -39.52 -11.04
N THR A 154 -57.57 -39.17 -10.34
CA THR A 154 -58.73 -40.04 -10.17
C THR A 154 -59.37 -40.31 -11.53
N ASP A 155 -59.59 -41.60 -11.76
CA ASP A 155 -60.39 -42.22 -12.82
C ASP A 155 -61.60 -41.38 -13.25
N ASP A 156 -61.66 -41.13 -14.56
CA ASP A 156 -62.80 -40.53 -15.26
C ASP A 156 -63.79 -41.65 -15.60
N PRO A 157 -65.05 -41.67 -15.10
CA PRO A 157 -65.99 -42.69 -15.51
C PRO A 157 -66.50 -42.42 -16.94
N PRO A 158 -66.65 -43.45 -17.79
CA PRO A 158 -67.14 -43.26 -19.15
C PRO A 158 -68.63 -42.85 -19.15
N PRO A 159 -69.07 -42.06 -20.14
CA PRO A 159 -70.47 -41.70 -20.29
C PRO A 159 -71.30 -42.93 -20.68
N THR A 160 -72.37 -43.16 -19.91
CA THR A 160 -73.43 -44.12 -20.24
C THR A 160 -74.15 -43.66 -21.50
N ALA A 161 -74.26 -44.55 -22.48
CA ALA A 161 -75.13 -44.40 -23.66
C ALA A 161 -76.60 -44.68 -23.31
#